data_AF-A0A519SRY4-F1
#
_entry.id   AF-A0A519SRY4-F1
#
_cell.length_a   1.000
_cell.length_b   1.000
_cell.length_c   1.000
_cell.angle_alpha   90.00
_cell.angle_beta   90.00
_cell.angle_gamma   90.00
#
_symmetry.space_group_name_H-M   'P 1'
#
loop_
_entity.id
_entity.type
_entity.pdbx_description
1 polymer ?
#
loop_
_entity_poly.entity_id
_entity_poly.type
_entity_poly.pdbx_seq_one_letter_code
_entity_poly.pdbx_strand_id
1 'polypeptide(L)'
;MTEFYDRYSAALFGVIQRIVKAEDEAEDVLQEALVKIWHAIESYDASKGRLFTWVVNISRNLAIDRIRSRQHRVSSRTQGLDVSLTAQRQAAPTTFRPEHIGLQEITKQLVPEQRQVIDLLY
;
A
#
# COMPACT_ATOMS: atom_id res chain seq x y z
N MET A 1 -9.50 -8.92 12.65
CA MET A 1 -8.19 -8.35 12.24
C MET A 1 -7.17 -9.44 11.91
N THR A 2 -6.98 -10.44 12.78
CA THR A 2 -5.94 -11.49 12.65
C THR A 2 -5.98 -12.24 11.31
N GLU A 3 -7.15 -12.71 10.87
CA GLU A 3 -7.27 -13.45 9.60
C GLU A 3 -6.91 -12.59 8.36
N PHE A 4 -7.26 -11.31 8.36
CA PHE A 4 -6.87 -10.39 7.29
C PHE A 4 -5.37 -10.15 7.29
N TYR A 5 -4.79 -9.98 8.48
CA TYR A 5 -3.35 -9.82 8.66
C TYR A 5 -2.61 -11.04 8.10
N ASP A 6 -2.97 -12.25 8.53
CA ASP A 6 -2.31 -13.49 8.10
C ASP A 6 -2.39 -13.69 6.58
N ARG A 7 -3.50 -13.26 5.98
CA ARG A 7 -3.77 -13.45 4.55
C ARG A 7 -3.11 -12.42 3.64
N TYR A 8 -2.99 -11.16 4.08
CA TYR A 8 -2.57 -10.06 3.20
C TYR A 8 -1.25 -9.40 3.61
N SER A 9 -0.82 -9.52 4.88
CA SER A 9 0.37 -8.82 5.39
C SER A 9 1.61 -9.05 4.54
N ALA A 10 1.95 -10.31 4.22
CA ALA A 10 3.13 -10.65 3.44
C ALA A 10 3.11 -10.02 2.03
N ALA A 11 1.96 -10.06 1.35
CA ALA A 11 1.82 -9.50 0.01
C ALA A 11 1.89 -7.96 0.03
N LEU A 12 1.24 -7.32 1.01
CA LEU A 12 1.27 -5.87 1.16
C LEU A 12 2.66 -5.38 1.57
N PHE A 13 3.31 -6.09 2.49
CA PHE A 13 4.68 -5.82 2.89
C PHE A 13 5.64 -5.87 1.69
N GLY A 14 5.53 -6.90 0.85
CA GLY A 14 6.34 -7.00 -0.37
C GLY A 14 6.10 -5.82 -1.34
N VAL A 15 4.88 -5.30 -1.45
CA VAL A 15 4.60 -4.09 -2.24
C VAL A 15 5.22 -2.86 -1.60
N ILE A 16 5.07 -2.69 -0.29
CA ILE A 16 5.59 -1.55 0.47
C ILE A 16 7.12 -1.53 0.42
N GLN A 17 7.78 -2.66 0.67
CA GLN A 17 9.25 -2.80 0.70
C GLN A 17 9.91 -2.48 -0.65
N ARG A 18 9.19 -2.69 -1.76
CA ARG A 18 9.68 -2.27 -3.10
C ARG A 18 9.78 -0.76 -3.21
N ILE A 19 8.93 -0.03 -2.49
CA ILE A 19 8.84 1.43 -2.45
C ILE A 19 9.74 1.96 -1.33
N VAL A 20 9.42 1.64 -0.08
CA VAL A 20 10.16 2.02 1.14
C VAL A 20 11.29 1.02 1.38
N LYS A 21 12.54 1.44 1.19
CA LYS A 21 13.71 0.55 1.25
C LYS A 21 14.17 0.16 2.65
N ALA A 22 13.85 0.98 3.65
CA ALA A 22 14.17 0.67 5.04
C ALA A 22 13.10 -0.29 5.58
N GLU A 23 13.54 -1.42 6.13
CA GLU A 23 12.66 -2.49 6.62
C GLU A 23 11.76 -2.01 7.75
N ASP A 24 12.34 -1.40 8.79
CA ASP A 24 11.60 -0.83 9.91
C ASP A 24 10.52 0.18 9.45
N GLU A 25 10.87 1.05 8.49
CA GLU A 25 9.90 2.01 7.94
C GLU A 25 8.81 1.31 7.11
N ALA A 26 9.12 0.20 6.44
CA ALA A 26 8.14 -0.57 5.68
C ALA A 26 7.15 -1.29 6.61
N GLU A 27 7.61 -1.78 7.77
CA GLU A 27 6.75 -2.37 8.79
C GLU A 27 5.79 -1.34 9.38
N ASP A 28 6.27 -0.15 9.73
CA ASP A 28 5.43 0.96 10.19
C ASP A 28 4.33 1.29 9.16
N VAL A 29 4.71 1.39 7.88
CA VAL A 29 3.78 1.69 6.79
C VAL A 29 2.76 0.56 6.60
N LEU A 30 3.18 -0.70 6.78
CA LEU A 30 2.25 -1.83 6.74
C LEU A 30 1.22 -1.73 7.85
N GLN A 31 1.64 -1.45 9.08
CA GLN A 31 0.74 -1.32 10.23
C GLN A 31 -0.25 -0.17 10.02
N GLU A 32 0.22 0.99 9.58
CA GLU A 32 -0.65 2.14 9.29
C GLU A 32 -1.60 1.84 8.13
N ALA A 33 -1.14 1.15 7.08
CA ALA A 33 -2.00 0.73 5.98
C ALA A 33 -3.13 -0.18 6.47
N LEU A 34 -2.83 -1.18 7.31
CA LEU A 34 -3.82 -2.10 7.86
C LEU A 34 -4.90 -1.37 8.68
N VAL A 35 -4.50 -0.41 9.53
CA VAL A 35 -5.44 0.43 10.29
C VAL A 35 -6.31 1.26 9.34
N LYS A 36 -5.71 1.86 8.32
CA LYS A 36 -6.43 2.65 7.32
C LYS A 36 -7.41 1.82 6.51
N ILE A 37 -7.02 0.61 6.14
CA ILE A 37 -7.87 -0.36 5.44
C ILE A 37 -9.06 -0.75 6.33
N TRP A 38 -8.81 -1.03 7.61
CA TRP A 38 -9.87 -1.36 8.57
C TRP A 38 -10.91 -0.24 8.67
N HIS A 39 -10.48 1.02 8.80
CA HIS A 39 -11.40 2.16 8.85
C HIS A 39 -12.10 2.45 7.52
N ALA A 40 -11.49 2.11 6.39
CA ALA A 40 -12.04 2.38 5.08
C ALA A 40 -12.86 1.21 4.50
N ILE A 41 -12.90 0.05 5.15
CA ILE A 41 -13.47 -1.18 4.57
C ILE A 41 -14.96 -1.04 4.23
N GLU A 42 -15.70 -0.24 5.00
CA GLU A 42 -17.11 0.06 4.73
C GLU A 42 -17.32 0.83 3.42
N SER A 43 -16.30 1.54 2.94
CA SER A 43 -16.33 2.24 1.66
C SER A 43 -15.96 1.37 0.46
N TYR A 44 -15.53 0.11 0.71
CA TYR A 44 -15.20 -0.81 -0.36
C TYR A 44 -16.45 -1.21 -1.13
N ASP A 45 -16.37 -1.09 -2.45
CA ASP A 45 -17.43 -1.43 -3.38
C ASP A 45 -16.91 -2.47 -4.37
N ALA A 46 -17.44 -3.69 -4.28
CA ALA A 46 -17.04 -4.80 -5.13
C ALA A 46 -17.35 -4.58 -6.61
N SER A 47 -18.29 -3.69 -6.95
CA SER A 47 -18.58 -3.33 -8.35
C SER A 47 -17.46 -2.50 -8.99
N LYS A 48 -16.65 -1.82 -8.17
CA LYS A 48 -15.55 -0.95 -8.62
C LYS A 48 -14.20 -1.67 -8.76
N GLY A 49 -14.11 -2.91 -8.27
CA GLY A 49 -12.91 -3.73 -8.42
C GLY A 49 -12.70 -4.75 -7.32
N ARG A 50 -11.64 -5.56 -7.48
CA ARG A 50 -11.28 -6.60 -6.51
C ARG A 50 -10.76 -5.98 -5.21
N LEU A 51 -11.16 -6.56 -4.07
CA LEU A 51 -10.73 -6.15 -2.73
C LEU A 51 -9.21 -6.05 -2.64
N PHE A 52 -8.49 -7.07 -3.11
CA PHE A 52 -7.03 -7.08 -3.07
C PHE A 52 -6.41 -5.87 -3.80
N THR A 53 -6.94 -5.50 -4.97
CA THR A 53 -6.45 -4.33 -5.72
C THR A 53 -6.68 -3.04 -4.94
N TRP A 54 -7.84 -2.90 -4.31
CA TRP A 54 -8.18 -1.74 -3.49
C TRP A 54 -7.23 -1.61 -2.28
N VAL A 55 -6.99 -2.71 -1.57
CA VAL A 55 -6.06 -2.79 -0.42
C VAL A 55 -4.61 -2.48 -0.84
N VAL A 56 -4.15 -3.03 -1.97
CA VAL A 56 -2.81 -2.74 -2.53
C VAL A 56 -2.66 -1.26 -2.88
N ASN A 57 -3.71 -0.64 -3.42
CA ASN A 57 -3.69 0.79 -3.75
C ASN A 57 -3.55 1.66 -2.51
N ILE A 58 -4.27 1.36 -1.43
CA ILE A 58 -4.13 2.07 -0.15
C ILE A 58 -2.68 1.96 0.36
N SER A 59 -2.15 0.74 0.39
CA SER A 59 -0.80 0.45 0.90
C SER A 59 0.28 1.15 0.07
N ARG A 60 0.16 1.12 -1.26
CA ARG A 60 1.06 1.82 -2.19
C ARG A 60 1.04 3.33 -1.99
N ASN A 61 -0.14 3.93 -1.90
CA ASN A 61 -0.26 5.37 -1.74
C ASN A 61 0.41 5.82 -0.44
N LEU A 62 0.19 5.07 0.63
CA LEU A 62 0.82 5.36 1.91
C LEU A 62 2.36 5.25 1.87
N ALA A 63 2.88 4.21 1.21
CA ALA A 63 4.31 4.04 1.00
C ALA A 63 4.94 5.20 0.20
N ILE A 64 4.25 5.68 -0.85
CA ILE A 64 4.69 6.83 -1.63
C ILE A 64 4.68 8.10 -0.78
N ASP A 65 3.63 8.32 0.00
CA ASP A 65 3.51 9.50 0.87
C ASP A 65 4.59 9.52 1.95
N ARG A 66 4.96 8.36 2.51
CA ARG A 66 6.09 8.21 3.44
C ARG A 66 7.42 8.67 2.82
N ILE A 67 7.73 8.24 1.60
CA ILE A 67 8.95 8.65 0.89
C ILE A 67 8.93 10.14 0.60
N ARG A 68 7.79 10.67 0.16
CA ARG A 68 7.64 12.11 -0.11
C ARG A 68 7.88 12.92 1.15
N SER A 69 7.25 12.56 2.27
CA SER A 69 7.46 13.24 3.56
C SER A 69 8.94 13.24 3.98
N ARG A 70 9.62 12.10 3.82
CA ARG A 70 11.06 11.98 4.09
C ARG A 70 11.90 12.88 3.18
N GLN A 71 11.62 12.93 1.89
CA GLN A 71 12.31 13.82 0.95
C GLN A 71 12.13 15.29 1.29
N HIS A 72 10.92 15.70 1.69
CA HIS A 72 10.66 17.07 2.14
C HIS A 72 11.45 17.38 3.42
N ARG A 73 11.47 16.46 4.40
CA ARG A 73 12.22 16.64 5.66
C ARG A 73 13.72 16.74 5.42
N VAL A 74 14.27 15.95 4.50
CA VAL A 74 15.68 16.03 4.11
C VAL A 74 15.96 17.34 3.38
N SER A 75 15.14 17.73 2.41
CA SER A 75 15.29 19.00 1.67
C SER A 75 15.29 20.21 2.61
N SER A 76 14.36 20.27 3.58
CA SER A 76 14.30 21.34 4.59
C SER A 76 15.48 21.33 5.56
N ARG A 77 16.11 20.17 5.80
CA ARG A 77 17.31 20.06 6.66
C ARG A 77 18.58 20.42 5.90
N THR A 78 18.63 20.16 4.60
CA THR A 78 19.74 20.56 3.72
C THR A 78 19.66 22.03 3.32
N GLN A 79 18.53 22.73 3.51
CA GLN A 79 18.45 24.19 3.30
C GLN A 79 19.37 25.04 4.21
N GLY A 80 20.07 24.45 5.18
CA GLY A 80 21.18 25.09 5.90
C GLY A 80 22.55 24.96 5.22
N LEU A 81 22.66 24.18 4.13
CA LEU A 81 23.89 23.91 3.38
C LEU A 81 23.54 23.92 1.88
N ASP A 82 23.84 25.06 1.26
CA ASP A 82 23.61 25.49 -0.11
C ASP A 82 23.77 24.42 -1.23
N VAL A 83 23.18 24.72 -2.39
CA VAL A 83 23.35 24.11 -3.73
C VAL A 83 22.24 23.15 -4.21
N SER A 84 21.30 23.75 -4.93
CA SER A 84 20.84 23.40 -6.29
C SER A 84 20.94 21.92 -6.73
N LEU A 85 19.81 21.22 -6.70
CA LEU A 85 19.54 20.13 -7.63
C LEU A 85 18.12 20.29 -8.17
N THR A 86 18.08 20.71 -9.43
CA THR A 86 16.95 20.78 -10.35
C THR A 86 16.00 19.58 -10.22
N ALA A 87 14.94 19.72 -9.43
CA ALA A 87 13.83 18.76 -9.41
C ALA A 87 12.80 19.09 -10.50
N GLN A 88 13.25 19.22 -11.74
CA GLN A 88 12.39 19.01 -12.90
C GLN A 88 12.43 17.54 -13.25
N ARG A 89 11.40 16.79 -12.84
CA ARG A 89 10.90 15.64 -13.61
C ARG A 89 9.48 15.30 -13.18
N GLN A 90 8.57 15.87 -13.96
CA GLN A 90 7.24 15.38 -14.34
C GLN A 90 6.63 14.29 -13.46
N ALA A 91 5.49 14.61 -12.84
CA ALA A 91 4.52 13.64 -12.38
C ALA A 91 4.06 12.78 -13.58
N ALA A 92 4.81 11.73 -13.90
CA ALA A 92 4.32 10.70 -14.79
C ALA A 92 3.10 10.06 -14.11
N PRO A 93 1.95 9.95 -14.80
CA PRO A 93 0.88 9.09 -14.30
C PRO A 93 1.48 7.69 -14.22
N THR A 94 1.77 7.24 -13.01
CA THR A 94 2.28 5.90 -12.77
C THR A 94 1.09 4.96 -12.92
N THR A 95 0.67 4.73 -14.17
CA THR A 95 -0.32 3.72 -14.54
C THR A 95 0.32 2.37 -14.29
N PHE A 96 0.36 1.98 -13.02
CA PHE A 96 0.77 0.64 -12.62
C PHE A 96 -0.37 -0.28 -13.03
N ARG A 97 -0.32 -0.82 -14.25
CA ARG A 97 -1.27 -1.82 -14.73
C ARG A 97 -1.09 -3.08 -13.86
N PRO A 98 -2.08 -3.44 -13.03
CA PRO A 98 -1.95 -4.54 -12.06
C PRO A 98 -2.02 -5.93 -12.72
N GLU A 99 -1.92 -6.01 -14.04
CA GLU A 99 -2.24 -7.20 -14.83
C GLU A 99 -1.15 -8.28 -14.76
N HIS A 100 0.04 -7.97 -14.21
CA HIS A 100 1.17 -8.92 -14.17
C HIS A 100 1.95 -8.96 -12.86
N ILE A 101 1.47 -8.39 -11.75
CA ILE A 101 2.14 -8.58 -10.45
C ILE A 101 1.73 -9.94 -9.87
N GLY A 102 2.28 -11.04 -10.41
CA GLY A 102 2.31 -12.36 -9.75
C GLY A 102 0.99 -12.87 -9.15
N LEU A 103 -0.16 -12.39 -9.64
CA LEU A 103 -1.46 -12.66 -9.02
C LEU A 103 -1.81 -14.13 -9.17
N GLN A 104 -1.27 -14.82 -10.19
CA GLN A 104 -1.54 -16.24 -10.44
C GLN A 104 -0.99 -17.18 -9.34
N GLU A 105 0.14 -16.86 -8.71
CA GLU A 105 0.63 -17.63 -7.56
C GLU A 105 -0.25 -17.44 -6.32
N ILE A 106 -0.66 -16.20 -6.02
CA ILE A 106 -1.38 -15.86 -4.78
C ILE A 106 -2.89 -16.17 -4.90
N THR A 107 -3.46 -16.08 -6.10
CA THR A 107 -4.86 -16.47 -6.38
C THR A 107 -5.11 -17.97 -6.23
N LYS A 108 -4.10 -18.83 -6.40
CA LYS A 108 -4.24 -20.27 -6.12
C LYS A 108 -4.40 -20.58 -4.63
N GLN A 109 -4.00 -19.68 -3.74
CA GLN A 109 -4.19 -19.82 -2.29
C GLN A 109 -5.44 -19.08 -1.78
N LEU A 110 -6.10 -18.27 -2.62
CA LEU A 110 -7.19 -17.38 -2.21
C LEU A 110 -8.50 -17.68 -2.97
N VAL A 111 -9.11 -18.85 -2.76
CA VAL A 111 -10.49 -19.17 -3.16
C VAL A 111 -10.98 -20.30 -2.24
N PRO A 112 -12.25 -20.42 -1.74
CA PRO A 112 -13.44 -19.55 -1.77
C PRO A 112 -14.11 -19.43 -0.38
N GLU A 113 -13.87 -18.39 0.40
CA GLU A 113 -14.65 -18.13 1.64
C GLU A 113 -15.03 -16.65 1.81
N GLN A 114 -14.81 -15.85 0.76
CA GLN A 114 -15.23 -14.46 0.67
C GLN A 114 -16.75 -14.36 0.46
N ARG A 115 -17.52 -14.77 1.47
CA ARG A 115 -18.91 -14.34 1.63
C ARG A 115 -19.52 -14.49 3.03
N GLN A 116 -18.89 -15.18 3.98
CA GLN A 116 -19.58 -15.49 5.26
C GLN A 116 -19.25 -14.58 6.44
N VAL A 117 -18.17 -13.80 6.41
CA VAL A 117 -17.77 -13.02 7.60
C VAL A 117 -18.52 -11.68 7.72
N ILE A 118 -19.26 -11.26 6.69
CA ILE A 118 -20.11 -10.05 6.77
C ILE A 118 -21.55 -10.35 7.24
N ASP A 119 -22.01 -11.61 7.16
CA ASP A 119 -23.34 -12.01 7.65
C ASP A 119 -23.35 -12.46 9.13
N LEU A 120 -22.19 -12.62 9.78
CA LEU A 120 -22.12 -12.99 11.20
C LEU A 120 -22.06 -11.78 12.15
N LEU A 121 -22.17 -10.56 11.62
CA LEU A 121 -22.17 -9.31 12.37
C LEU A 121 -23.44 -8.47 12.11
N TYR A 122 -24.56 -9.16 11.90
CA TYR A 122 -25.91 -8.64 12.13
C TYR A 122 -26.77 -9.69 12.85
#